data_AF-A0AA88HX35-F1
#
_entry.id   AF-A0AA88HX35-F1
#
_cell.length_a   1.000
_cell.length_b   1.000
_cell.length_c   1.000
_cell.angle_alpha   90.00
_cell.angle_beta   90.00
_cell.angle_gamma   90.00
#
_symmetry.space_group_name_H-M   'P 1'
#
loop_
_entity.id
_entity.type
_entity.pdbx_description
1 polymer ?
#
loop_
_entity_poly.entity_id
_entity_poly.type
_entity_poly.pdbx_seq_one_letter_code
_entity_poly.pdbx_strand_id
1 'polypeptide(L)'
;MASVDPYLDMNDCEGGGPTSRDSFRRFTRLREVNPEAKFLLAVGGWNVGSVQFSNLSLTNEGRQHFIVSVIDYVIRFDFDGIDVDWEYPGHREGSRPEDRDNYVLLIKELKEALSSVVRAPGRSELLVTAAIPAAEMLLDIGYDLPELVNYIDYFNVMTYDYHTIADGMYTYHHSALNPMPSDTGDDAKKNWAYTFQYLSSKNLPLSKFTLGISTYGHTYTLADPLNYGLKAEITKLYPPGPYTQSAGFMSYPEICRKISEGAEVIFDWDAMAPYAHLNDFWGCYDDADSATEKAYFAGMNQLGGIMIWAMEADDFRGECGKGIFPIINAVKNIFEILG
;
A
#
# COMPACT_ATOMS: atom_id res chain seq x y z
N MET A 1 -15.50 -7.61 -12.92
CA MET A 1 -14.43 -6.60 -12.79
C MET A 1 -14.10 -6.03 -14.15
N ALA A 2 -13.60 -4.80 -14.20
CA ALA A 2 -13.13 -4.13 -15.41
C ALA A 2 -11.77 -3.49 -15.13
N SER A 3 -10.89 -3.44 -16.14
CA SER A 3 -9.61 -2.74 -16.02
C SER A 3 -9.82 -1.22 -15.83
N VAL A 4 -8.92 -0.60 -15.06
CA VAL A 4 -8.82 0.85 -14.89
C VAL A 4 -8.35 1.53 -16.19
N ASP A 5 -7.52 0.86 -16.99
CA ASP A 5 -7.12 1.31 -18.32
C ASP A 5 -7.32 0.19 -19.36
N PRO A 6 -8.57 0.00 -19.83
CA PRO A 6 -8.88 -1.02 -20.82
C PRO A 6 -8.10 -0.88 -22.12
N TYR A 7 -7.61 0.33 -22.44
CA TYR A 7 -6.85 0.59 -23.67
C TYR A 7 -5.43 0.03 -23.57
N LEU A 8 -4.78 0.18 -22.42
CA LEU A 8 -3.46 -0.41 -22.17
C LEU A 8 -3.52 -1.93 -21.95
N ASP A 9 -4.68 -2.49 -21.61
CA ASP A 9 -4.88 -3.94 -21.42
C ASP A 9 -5.48 -4.66 -22.63
N MET A 10 -5.60 -3.99 -23.78
CA MET A 10 -6.00 -4.65 -25.02
C MET A 10 -4.92 -5.59 -25.53
N ASN A 11 -5.33 -6.80 -25.92
CA ASN A 11 -4.47 -7.75 -26.61
C ASN A 11 -4.35 -7.35 -28.09
N ASP A 12 -3.31 -6.60 -28.43
CA ASP A 12 -3.08 -6.12 -29.81
C ASP A 12 -2.41 -7.17 -30.72
N CYS A 13 -2.26 -8.44 -30.28
CA CYS A 13 -1.61 -9.48 -31.08
C CYS A 13 -2.36 -9.85 -32.38
N GLU A 14 -3.64 -9.46 -32.54
CA GLU A 14 -4.43 -9.75 -33.74
C GLU A 14 -4.52 -8.59 -34.75
N GLY A 15 -3.97 -7.41 -34.44
CA GLY A 15 -4.20 -6.18 -35.22
C GLY A 15 -3.00 -5.53 -35.90
N GLY A 16 -1.78 -6.06 -35.73
CA GLY A 16 -0.57 -5.47 -36.33
C GLY A 16 -0.17 -4.10 -35.75
N GLY A 17 -0.70 -3.71 -34.58
CA GLY A 17 -0.26 -2.55 -33.82
C GLY A 17 1.06 -2.80 -33.06
N PRO A 18 1.69 -1.76 -32.49
CA PRO A 18 2.90 -1.93 -31.68
C PRO A 18 2.65 -2.93 -30.55
N THR A 19 3.58 -3.86 -30.33
CA THR A 19 3.57 -4.89 -29.27
C THR A 19 3.67 -4.32 -27.84
N SER A 20 3.26 -3.08 -27.61
CA SER A 20 3.39 -2.32 -26.36
C SER A 20 2.13 -2.27 -25.51
N ARG A 21 0.97 -2.70 -26.02
CA ARG A 21 -0.28 -2.86 -25.26
C ARG A 21 -0.40 -4.30 -24.73
N ASP A 22 -1.26 -4.54 -23.74
CA ASP A 22 -1.36 -5.74 -22.89
C ASP A 22 -0.53 -5.65 -21.58
N SER A 23 -0.76 -4.61 -20.79
CA SER A 23 -0.03 -4.37 -19.54
C SER A 23 -0.13 -5.53 -18.57
N PHE A 24 -1.29 -6.18 -18.42
CA PHE A 24 -1.42 -7.39 -17.61
C PHE A 24 -0.46 -8.51 -18.04
N ARG A 25 -0.40 -8.90 -19.33
CA ARG A 25 0.55 -9.95 -19.74
C ARG A 25 1.99 -9.46 -19.73
N ARG A 26 2.25 -8.18 -19.97
CA ARG A 26 3.61 -7.63 -19.82
C ARG A 26 4.10 -7.76 -18.39
N PHE A 27 3.23 -7.52 -17.40
CA PHE A 27 3.53 -7.71 -15.99
C PHE A 27 3.73 -9.19 -15.66
N THR A 28 2.79 -10.07 -16.02
CA THR A 28 2.91 -11.50 -15.68
C THR A 28 4.05 -12.20 -16.42
N ARG A 29 4.49 -11.71 -17.60
CA ARG A 29 5.67 -12.19 -18.32
C ARG A 29 7.00 -11.87 -17.64
N LEU A 30 7.03 -11.00 -16.63
CA LEU A 30 8.24 -10.82 -15.81
C LEU A 30 8.65 -12.12 -15.09
N ARG A 31 7.75 -13.12 -15.00
CA ARG A 31 8.07 -14.49 -14.59
C ARG A 31 9.16 -15.15 -15.44
N GLU A 32 9.32 -14.74 -16.71
CA GLU A 32 10.39 -15.25 -17.59
C GLU A 32 11.78 -14.81 -17.11
N VAL A 33 11.85 -13.70 -16.37
CA VAL A 33 13.09 -13.19 -15.75
C VAL A 33 13.29 -13.77 -14.35
N ASN A 34 12.21 -13.84 -13.55
CA ASN A 34 12.24 -14.44 -12.22
C ASN A 34 11.06 -15.42 -12.04
N PRO A 35 11.28 -16.73 -12.27
CA PRO A 35 10.22 -17.74 -12.19
C PRO A 35 9.63 -17.94 -10.78
N GLU A 36 10.37 -17.55 -9.73
CA GLU A 36 9.93 -17.67 -8.34
C GLU A 36 8.98 -16.52 -7.94
N ALA A 37 9.05 -15.38 -8.63
CA ALA A 37 8.17 -14.25 -8.38
C ALA A 37 6.69 -14.60 -8.65
N LYS A 38 5.81 -14.07 -7.80
CA LYS A 38 4.36 -14.20 -7.94
C LYS A 38 3.77 -12.87 -8.37
N PHE A 39 2.86 -12.92 -9.33
CA PHE A 39 2.23 -11.74 -9.92
C PHE A 39 0.75 -11.77 -9.59
N LEU A 40 0.27 -10.85 -8.74
CA LEU A 40 -1.14 -10.81 -8.33
C LEU A 40 -1.85 -9.63 -9.01
N LEU A 41 -3.15 -9.78 -9.25
CA LEU A 41 -4.01 -8.70 -9.71
C LEU A 41 -4.67 -8.04 -8.50
N ALA A 42 -4.54 -6.72 -8.33
CA ALA A 42 -5.29 -6.00 -7.31
C ALA A 42 -6.67 -5.55 -7.83
N VAL A 43 -7.69 -5.59 -6.97
CA VAL A 43 -9.01 -5.01 -7.26
C VAL A 43 -9.47 -4.15 -6.09
N GLY A 44 -9.84 -2.91 -6.40
CA GLY A 44 -10.36 -1.95 -5.44
C GLY A 44 -9.52 -0.67 -5.42
N GLY A 45 -9.07 -0.28 -4.23
CA GLY A 45 -8.33 0.93 -3.96
C GLY A 45 -9.21 2.15 -3.71
N TRP A 46 -8.59 3.19 -3.17
CA TRP A 46 -9.24 4.40 -2.68
C TRP A 46 -10.29 4.99 -3.63
N ASN A 47 -9.99 5.07 -4.93
CA ASN A 47 -10.85 5.70 -5.92
C ASN A 47 -12.11 4.88 -6.27
N VAL A 48 -12.11 3.57 -6.01
CA VAL A 48 -13.29 2.71 -6.28
C VAL A 48 -14.40 2.93 -5.25
N GLY A 49 -14.04 3.29 -4.02
CA GLY A 49 -15.01 3.47 -2.93
C GLY A 49 -15.60 2.15 -2.42
N SER A 50 -16.58 2.26 -1.51
CA SER A 50 -17.19 1.09 -0.86
C SER A 50 -18.52 0.64 -1.46
N VAL A 51 -19.22 1.51 -2.20
CA VAL A 51 -20.58 1.21 -2.71
C VAL A 51 -20.61 -0.11 -3.49
N GLN A 52 -19.67 -0.30 -4.42
CA GLN A 52 -19.65 -1.47 -5.30
C GLN A 52 -19.33 -2.76 -4.53
N PHE A 53 -18.33 -2.71 -3.64
CA PHE A 53 -17.96 -3.84 -2.80
C PHE A 53 -19.05 -4.22 -1.79
N SER A 54 -19.68 -3.24 -1.15
CA SER A 54 -20.78 -3.47 -0.21
C SER A 54 -21.98 -4.10 -0.93
N ASN A 55 -22.31 -3.64 -2.15
CA ASN A 55 -23.40 -4.23 -2.93
C ASN A 55 -23.10 -5.65 -3.42
N LEU A 56 -21.87 -5.93 -3.90
CA LEU A 56 -21.53 -7.26 -4.42
C LEU A 56 -21.35 -8.29 -3.30
N SER A 57 -20.90 -7.88 -2.11
CA SER A 57 -20.67 -8.81 -1.00
C SER A 57 -21.98 -9.21 -0.29
N LEU A 58 -23.01 -8.37 -0.39
CA LEU A 58 -24.30 -8.51 0.30
C LEU A 58 -25.07 -9.80 -0.05
N THR A 59 -24.98 -10.28 -1.29
CA THR A 59 -25.74 -11.46 -1.73
C THR A 59 -24.82 -12.55 -2.25
N ASN A 60 -25.25 -13.80 -2.12
CA ASN A 60 -24.55 -14.94 -2.69
C ASN A 60 -24.36 -14.76 -4.21
N GLU A 61 -25.38 -14.30 -4.91
CA GLU A 61 -25.31 -14.07 -6.37
C GLU A 61 -24.27 -13.01 -6.73
N GLY A 62 -24.16 -11.92 -5.94
CA GLY A 62 -23.16 -10.88 -6.13
C GLY A 62 -21.74 -11.38 -5.94
N ARG A 63 -21.51 -12.13 -4.85
CA ARG A 63 -20.21 -12.75 -4.55
C ARG A 63 -19.80 -13.74 -5.62
N GLN A 64 -20.70 -14.64 -6.03
CA GLN A 64 -20.42 -15.62 -7.08
C GLN A 64 -20.13 -14.96 -8.43
N HIS A 65 -20.85 -13.90 -8.80
CA HIS A 65 -20.56 -13.16 -10.02
C HIS A 65 -19.17 -12.51 -10.00
N PHE A 66 -18.79 -11.94 -8.86
CA PHE A 66 -17.45 -11.38 -8.67
C PHE A 66 -16.36 -12.46 -8.75
N ILE A 67 -16.52 -13.58 -8.05
CA ILE A 67 -15.58 -14.70 -8.02
C ILE A 67 -15.34 -15.27 -9.43
N VAL A 68 -16.41 -15.49 -10.19
CA VAL A 68 -16.31 -15.96 -11.59
C VAL A 68 -15.51 -14.96 -12.43
N SER A 69 -15.72 -13.66 -12.24
CA SER A 69 -14.94 -12.63 -12.93
C SER A 69 -13.47 -12.62 -12.51
N VAL A 70 -13.16 -12.88 -11.24
CA VAL A 70 -11.77 -12.99 -10.76
C VAL A 70 -11.07 -14.16 -11.42
N ILE A 71 -11.70 -15.34 -11.44
CA ILE A 71 -11.14 -16.53 -12.07
C ILE A 71 -10.87 -16.30 -13.56
N ASP A 72 -11.79 -15.67 -14.29
CA ASP A 72 -11.57 -15.36 -15.71
C ASP A 72 -10.33 -14.49 -15.91
N TYR A 73 -10.16 -13.41 -15.16
CA TYR A 73 -8.99 -12.53 -15.28
C TYR A 73 -7.69 -13.23 -14.87
N VAL A 74 -7.68 -13.91 -13.73
CA VAL A 74 -6.49 -14.57 -13.21
C VAL A 74 -5.99 -15.64 -14.18
N ILE A 75 -6.89 -16.42 -14.79
CA ILE A 75 -6.53 -17.44 -15.77
C ILE A 75 -6.16 -16.82 -17.12
N ARG A 76 -6.96 -15.87 -17.62
CA ARG A 76 -6.74 -15.26 -18.94
C ARG A 76 -5.40 -14.53 -19.04
N PHE A 77 -4.96 -13.91 -17.96
CA PHE A 77 -3.74 -13.09 -17.93
C PHE A 77 -2.58 -13.75 -17.17
N ASP A 78 -2.73 -15.01 -16.74
CA ASP A 78 -1.72 -15.81 -16.04
C ASP A 78 -1.18 -15.16 -14.74
N PHE A 79 -2.10 -14.59 -13.96
CA PHE A 79 -1.79 -14.15 -12.60
C PHE A 79 -1.67 -15.35 -11.64
N ASP A 80 -0.97 -15.13 -10.54
CA ASP A 80 -0.75 -16.08 -9.44
C ASP A 80 -1.73 -15.89 -8.29
N GLY A 81 -2.66 -14.95 -8.40
CA GLY A 81 -3.65 -14.68 -7.37
C GLY A 81 -4.33 -13.33 -7.54
N ILE A 82 -5.09 -12.97 -6.53
CA ILE A 82 -5.84 -11.71 -6.41
C ILE A 82 -5.48 -11.03 -5.09
N ASP A 83 -5.30 -9.72 -5.12
CA ASP A 83 -5.25 -8.85 -3.95
C ASP A 83 -6.57 -8.06 -3.87
N VAL A 84 -7.29 -8.19 -2.75
CA VAL A 84 -8.57 -7.51 -2.54
C VAL A 84 -8.35 -6.27 -1.69
N ASP A 85 -8.47 -5.11 -2.31
CA ASP A 85 -8.23 -3.80 -1.71
C ASP A 85 -9.55 -3.04 -1.51
N TRP A 86 -10.42 -3.56 -0.64
CA TRP A 86 -11.67 -2.87 -0.31
C TRP A 86 -11.38 -1.80 0.75
N GLU A 87 -11.41 -0.53 0.34
CA GLU A 87 -11.26 0.60 1.25
C GLU A 87 -12.59 1.31 1.53
N TYR A 88 -13.27 1.16 2.67
CA TYR A 88 -13.14 0.08 3.67
C TYR A 88 -14.51 -0.55 3.95
N PRO A 89 -14.59 -1.86 4.27
CA PRO A 89 -15.83 -2.50 4.71
C PRO A 89 -16.37 -1.80 5.95
N GLY A 90 -17.66 -1.47 5.96
CA GLY A 90 -18.31 -0.85 7.13
C GLY A 90 -17.93 0.61 7.40
N HIS A 91 -16.95 1.19 6.69
CA HIS A 91 -16.50 2.56 6.94
C HIS A 91 -16.15 3.31 5.64
N ARG A 92 -17.18 3.82 4.95
CA ARG A 92 -17.13 4.82 3.86
C ARG A 92 -18.53 5.08 3.31
N GLU A 93 -18.67 6.04 2.41
CA GLU A 93 -19.94 6.26 1.71
C GLU A 93 -20.39 4.97 1.00
N GLY A 94 -21.62 4.54 1.28
CA GLY A 94 -22.21 3.31 0.73
C GLY A 94 -21.91 2.03 1.49
N SER A 95 -21.06 2.07 2.52
CA SER A 95 -20.81 0.92 3.38
C SER A 95 -22.01 0.58 4.27
N ARG A 96 -22.07 -0.68 4.71
CA ARG A 96 -23.09 -1.23 5.61
C ARG A 96 -22.44 -1.89 6.84
N PRO A 97 -23.09 -1.92 8.01
CA PRO A 97 -22.57 -2.65 9.17
C PRO A 97 -22.30 -4.13 8.89
N GLU A 98 -23.12 -4.76 8.05
CA GLU A 98 -22.99 -6.16 7.65
C GLU A 98 -21.79 -6.43 6.74
N ASP A 99 -21.11 -5.39 6.23
CA ASP A 99 -19.94 -5.53 5.36
C ASP A 99 -18.83 -6.34 6.05
N ARG A 100 -18.69 -6.24 7.38
CA ARG A 100 -17.70 -7.00 8.15
C ARG A 100 -17.87 -8.51 7.95
N ASP A 101 -19.10 -9.00 8.10
CA ASP A 101 -19.39 -10.43 7.99
C ASP A 101 -19.49 -10.85 6.51
N ASN A 102 -20.03 -9.98 5.65
CA ASN A 102 -20.09 -10.22 4.21
C ASN A 102 -18.71 -10.28 3.56
N TYR A 103 -17.73 -9.53 4.08
CA TYR A 103 -16.34 -9.59 3.60
C TYR A 103 -15.71 -10.94 3.95
N VAL A 104 -15.98 -11.50 5.14
CA VAL A 104 -15.57 -12.88 5.48
C VAL A 104 -16.15 -13.89 4.49
N LEU A 105 -17.46 -13.80 4.20
CA LEU A 105 -18.11 -14.70 3.24
C LEU A 105 -17.50 -14.58 1.84
N LEU A 106 -17.25 -13.35 1.38
CA LEU A 106 -16.60 -13.09 0.10
C LEU A 106 -15.22 -13.72 0.01
N ILE A 107 -14.36 -13.46 0.99
CA ILE A 107 -12.97 -13.95 1.00
C ILE A 107 -12.93 -15.47 1.14
N LYS A 108 -13.80 -16.06 1.97
CA LYS A 108 -13.95 -17.51 2.11
C LYS A 108 -14.32 -18.16 0.78
N GLU A 109 -15.43 -17.73 0.18
CA GLU A 109 -15.92 -18.28 -1.10
C GLU A 109 -14.89 -18.09 -2.23
N LEU A 110 -14.19 -16.95 -2.23
CA LEU A 110 -13.12 -16.66 -3.17
C LEU A 110 -11.94 -17.61 -3.02
N LYS A 111 -11.46 -17.86 -1.80
CA LYS A 111 -10.37 -18.80 -1.53
C LYS A 111 -10.75 -20.22 -1.93
N GLU A 112 -11.95 -20.68 -1.54
CA GLU A 112 -12.45 -22.01 -1.91
C GLU A 112 -12.52 -22.19 -3.43
N ALA A 113 -13.03 -21.19 -4.15
CA ALA A 113 -13.13 -21.23 -5.60
C ALA A 113 -11.74 -21.22 -6.26
N LEU A 114 -10.82 -20.37 -5.82
CA LEU A 114 -9.47 -20.29 -6.38
C LEU A 114 -8.62 -21.54 -6.11
N SER A 115 -8.75 -22.16 -4.93
CA SER A 115 -8.11 -23.45 -4.62
C SER A 115 -8.65 -24.61 -5.46
N SER A 116 -9.86 -24.49 -6.03
CA SER A 116 -10.41 -25.51 -6.94
C SER A 116 -9.91 -25.41 -8.38
N VAL A 117 -9.19 -24.32 -8.73
CA VAL A 117 -8.69 -24.08 -10.09
C VAL A 117 -7.49 -24.99 -10.38
N VAL A 118 -7.66 -25.90 -11.33
CA VAL A 118 -6.56 -26.76 -11.81
C VAL A 118 -5.58 -25.94 -12.64
N ARG A 119 -4.33 -25.88 -12.20
CA ARG A 119 -3.26 -25.16 -12.90
C ARG A 119 -2.33 -26.12 -13.66
N ALA A 120 -1.53 -25.54 -14.56
CA ALA A 120 -0.49 -26.29 -15.26
C ALA A 120 0.52 -26.90 -14.26
N PRO A 121 1.13 -28.06 -14.57
CA PRO A 121 2.15 -28.68 -13.73
C PRO A 121 3.26 -27.69 -13.35
N GLY A 122 3.66 -27.69 -12.08
CA GLY A 122 4.69 -26.78 -11.55
C GLY A 122 4.18 -25.39 -11.14
N ARG A 123 2.90 -25.06 -11.35
CA ARG A 123 2.30 -23.83 -10.83
C ARG A 123 1.78 -24.07 -9.40
N SER A 124 2.10 -23.15 -8.48
CA SER A 124 1.54 -23.12 -7.13
C SER A 124 0.04 -22.80 -7.15
N GLU A 125 -0.68 -23.08 -6.06
CA GLU A 125 -2.06 -22.61 -5.89
C GLU A 125 -2.18 -21.10 -6.07
N LEU A 126 -3.39 -20.65 -6.44
CA LEU A 126 -3.70 -19.23 -6.57
C LEU A 126 -3.80 -18.59 -5.18
N LEU A 127 -3.17 -17.43 -5.03
CA LEU A 127 -3.12 -16.66 -3.80
C LEU A 127 -4.33 -15.74 -3.66
N VAL A 128 -4.75 -15.52 -2.42
CA VAL A 128 -5.69 -14.48 -2.00
C VAL A 128 -5.01 -13.63 -0.96
N THR A 129 -4.76 -12.37 -1.29
CA THR A 129 -4.20 -11.36 -0.38
C THR A 129 -5.19 -10.22 -0.21
N ALA A 130 -4.96 -9.37 0.78
CA ALA A 130 -5.78 -8.18 0.97
C ALA A 130 -4.95 -7.03 1.49
N ALA A 131 -5.13 -5.84 0.90
CA ALA A 131 -4.71 -4.59 1.51
C ALA A 131 -5.70 -4.20 2.62
N ILE A 132 -5.19 -3.92 3.82
CA ILE A 132 -6.00 -3.58 5.01
C ILE A 132 -5.48 -2.29 5.66
N PRO A 133 -6.34 -1.51 6.33
CA PRO A 133 -5.92 -0.26 6.96
C PRO A 133 -5.01 -0.53 8.16
N ALA A 134 -4.15 0.43 8.47
CA ALA A 134 -3.34 0.39 9.69
C ALA A 134 -4.07 0.87 10.96
N ALA A 135 -5.18 1.60 10.79
CA ALA A 135 -5.93 2.19 11.90
C ALA A 135 -6.77 1.14 12.64
N GLU A 136 -6.57 1.03 13.96
CA GLU A 136 -7.33 0.16 14.87
C GLU A 136 -8.85 0.27 14.67
N MET A 137 -9.36 1.51 14.60
CA MET A 137 -10.80 1.76 14.45
C MET A 137 -11.37 1.14 13.17
N LEU A 138 -10.66 1.24 12.05
CA LEU A 138 -11.10 0.66 10.77
C LEU A 138 -11.02 -0.86 10.80
N LEU A 139 -9.97 -1.42 11.42
CA LEU A 139 -9.82 -2.86 11.62
C LEU A 139 -10.97 -3.43 12.45
N ASP A 140 -11.31 -2.82 13.59
CA ASP A 140 -12.41 -3.29 14.44
C ASP A 140 -13.79 -3.18 13.76
N ILE A 141 -14.02 -2.14 12.93
CA ILE A 141 -15.29 -1.96 12.21
C ILE A 141 -15.44 -2.97 11.06
N GLY A 142 -14.42 -3.11 10.22
CA GLY A 142 -14.56 -3.75 8.91
C GLY A 142 -14.02 -5.17 8.81
N TYR A 143 -13.18 -5.62 9.74
CA TYR A 143 -12.34 -6.80 9.54
C TYR A 143 -12.45 -7.80 10.68
N ASP A 144 -13.09 -8.95 10.41
CA ASP A 144 -12.98 -10.12 11.29
C ASP A 144 -11.63 -10.84 11.07
N LEU A 145 -10.56 -10.26 11.60
CA LEU A 145 -9.20 -10.80 11.40
C LEU A 145 -9.06 -12.27 11.84
N PRO A 146 -9.62 -12.72 12.99
CA PRO A 146 -9.60 -14.14 13.37
C PRO A 146 -10.24 -15.10 12.35
N GLU A 147 -11.27 -14.68 11.63
CA GLU A 147 -11.88 -15.49 10.57
C GLU A 147 -11.11 -15.35 9.24
N LEU A 148 -10.82 -14.11 8.83
CA LEU A 148 -10.15 -13.77 7.57
C LEU A 148 -8.78 -14.43 7.43
N VAL A 149 -8.02 -14.55 8.53
CA VAL A 149 -6.68 -15.17 8.53
C VAL A 149 -6.68 -16.62 8.07
N ASN A 150 -7.82 -17.31 8.08
CA ASN A 150 -7.93 -18.69 7.59
C ASN A 150 -7.97 -18.78 6.06
N TYR A 151 -8.36 -17.69 5.39
CA TYR A 151 -8.64 -17.68 3.95
C TYR A 151 -7.68 -16.77 3.16
N ILE A 152 -7.08 -15.77 3.84
CA ILE A 152 -6.06 -14.90 3.27
C ILE A 152 -4.67 -15.50 3.48
N ASP A 153 -3.89 -15.55 2.41
CA ASP A 153 -2.52 -16.05 2.42
C ASP A 153 -1.61 -15.09 3.19
N TYR A 154 -1.70 -13.79 2.91
CA TYR A 154 -1.13 -12.71 3.73
C TYR A 154 -1.84 -11.36 3.51
N PHE A 155 -1.75 -10.49 4.51
CA PHE A 155 -2.30 -9.14 4.54
C PHE A 155 -1.21 -8.11 4.23
N ASN A 156 -1.56 -7.11 3.43
CA ASN A 156 -0.76 -5.93 3.14
C ASN A 156 -1.27 -4.77 4.00
N VAL A 157 -0.67 -4.53 5.16
CA VAL A 157 -1.13 -3.48 6.07
C VAL A 157 -0.60 -2.13 5.58
N MET A 158 -1.52 -1.21 5.27
CA MET A 158 -1.19 0.12 4.73
C MET A 158 -0.71 1.07 5.83
N THR A 159 0.52 0.84 6.33
CA THR A 159 1.17 1.62 7.41
C THR A 159 1.77 2.94 6.91
N TYR A 160 0.99 3.66 6.14
CA TYR A 160 1.24 5.00 5.63
C TYR A 160 -0.08 5.77 5.65
N ASP A 161 -0.03 7.07 5.38
CA ASP A 161 -1.19 7.97 5.44
C ASP A 161 -1.87 8.02 6.83
N TYR A 162 -1.09 7.77 7.89
CA TYR A 162 -1.54 7.95 9.27
C TYR A 162 -1.92 9.40 9.58
N HIS A 163 -1.16 10.33 9.00
CA HIS A 163 -1.39 11.76 9.11
C HIS A 163 -1.51 12.36 7.72
N THR A 164 -2.69 12.88 7.44
CA THR A 164 -3.05 13.61 6.24
C THR A 164 -3.62 14.97 6.62
N ILE A 165 -3.95 15.80 5.63
CA ILE A 165 -4.66 17.07 5.90
C ILE A 165 -6.02 16.87 6.60
N ALA A 166 -6.61 15.67 6.54
CA ALA A 166 -7.86 15.37 7.23
C ALA A 166 -7.71 15.33 8.76
N ASP A 167 -6.49 15.12 9.26
CA ASP A 167 -6.18 14.99 10.69
C ASP A 167 -5.93 16.35 11.36
N GLY A 168 -5.64 17.37 10.56
CA GLY A 168 -5.48 18.74 11.03
C GLY A 168 -4.61 19.59 10.12
N MET A 169 -4.58 20.89 10.42
CA MET A 169 -3.76 21.87 9.70
C MET A 169 -2.37 21.99 10.32
N TYR A 170 -1.67 20.86 10.44
CA TYR A 170 -0.29 20.80 10.93
C TYR A 170 0.55 19.75 10.19
N THR A 171 1.86 19.91 10.21
CA THR A 171 2.83 18.95 9.65
C THR A 171 2.96 17.71 10.54
N TYR A 172 3.06 16.53 9.94
CA TYR A 172 3.42 15.31 10.66
C TYR A 172 3.95 14.27 9.65
N HIS A 173 4.75 13.30 10.10
CA HIS A 173 5.22 12.22 9.24
C HIS A 173 4.11 11.18 8.98
N HIS A 174 3.70 11.00 7.72
CA HIS A 174 2.53 10.15 7.39
C HIS A 174 2.75 8.64 7.59
N SER A 175 4.01 8.19 7.75
CA SER A 175 4.38 6.78 7.93
C SER A 175 5.32 6.57 9.12
N ALA A 176 5.18 7.36 10.20
CA ALA A 176 6.07 7.30 11.37
C ALA A 176 6.21 5.89 11.97
N LEU A 177 7.43 5.48 12.33
CA LEU A 177 7.70 4.22 13.01
C LEU A 177 7.18 4.22 14.46
N ASN A 178 7.51 5.27 15.22
CA ASN A 178 7.07 5.47 16.59
C ASN A 178 6.32 6.81 16.73
N PRO A 179 5.47 6.98 17.76
CA PRO A 179 4.87 8.28 18.05
C PRO A 179 5.93 9.23 18.62
N MET A 180 5.69 10.53 18.50
CA MET A 180 6.45 11.51 19.26
C MET A 180 6.12 11.39 20.76
N PRO A 181 7.05 11.70 21.67
CA PRO A 181 6.80 11.73 23.12
C PRO A 181 5.66 12.65 23.55
N SER A 182 5.35 13.67 22.73
CA SER A 182 4.28 14.64 22.98
C SER A 182 2.91 14.21 22.44
N ASP A 183 2.83 13.08 21.72
CA ASP A 183 1.57 12.60 21.17
C ASP A 183 0.65 12.04 22.24
N THR A 184 -0.64 12.35 22.07
CA THR A 184 -1.70 11.93 22.98
C THR A 184 -2.94 11.60 22.16
N GLY A 185 -3.88 10.87 22.77
CA GLY A 185 -5.13 10.51 22.07
C GLY A 185 -4.86 9.67 20.83
N ASP A 186 -5.51 10.03 19.72
CA ASP A 186 -5.41 9.28 18.46
C ASP A 186 -4.04 9.41 17.78
N ASP A 187 -3.33 10.53 17.95
CA ASP A 187 -1.99 10.71 17.37
C ASP A 187 -0.99 9.69 17.94
N ALA A 188 -1.12 9.32 19.23
CA ALA A 188 -0.27 8.30 19.84
C ALA A 188 -0.46 6.90 19.22
N LYS A 189 -1.55 6.69 18.47
CA LYS A 189 -1.90 5.42 17.80
C LYS A 189 -1.50 5.38 16.32
N LYS A 190 -1.11 6.50 15.75
CA LYS A 190 -0.93 6.72 14.30
C LYS A 190 0.50 6.47 13.85
N ASN A 191 0.99 5.26 14.11
CA ASN A 191 2.37 4.85 13.81
C ASN A 191 2.48 3.33 13.69
N TRP A 192 3.57 2.86 13.07
CA TRP A 192 3.83 1.44 12.85
C TRP A 192 3.87 0.64 14.16
N ALA A 193 4.55 1.15 15.19
CA ALA A 193 4.72 0.45 16.45
C ALA A 193 3.38 0.15 17.11
N TYR A 194 2.44 1.10 17.09
CA TYR A 194 1.09 0.89 17.60
C TYR A 194 0.31 -0.12 16.75
N THR A 195 0.30 0.03 15.42
CA THR A 195 -0.37 -0.93 14.52
C THR A 195 0.15 -2.35 14.74
N PHE A 196 1.47 -2.52 14.86
CA PHE A 196 2.08 -3.81 15.18
C PHE A 196 1.63 -4.35 16.54
N GLN A 197 1.64 -3.53 17.60
CA GLN A 197 1.18 -3.95 18.93
C GLN A 197 -0.28 -4.39 18.91
N TYR A 198 -1.13 -3.64 18.21
CA TYR A 198 -2.53 -3.97 18.04
C TYR A 198 -2.72 -5.32 17.31
N LEU A 199 -2.06 -5.54 16.17
CA LEU A 199 -2.12 -6.81 15.45
C LEU A 199 -1.60 -7.98 16.30
N SER A 200 -0.50 -7.76 17.02
CA SER A 200 0.08 -8.75 17.95
C SER A 200 -0.89 -9.13 19.06
N SER A 201 -1.66 -8.15 19.58
CA SER A 201 -2.64 -8.39 20.65
C SER A 201 -3.78 -9.33 20.22
N LYS A 202 -4.03 -9.47 18.91
CA LYS A 202 -5.06 -10.39 18.37
C LYS A 202 -4.64 -11.86 18.42
N ASN A 203 -3.39 -12.18 18.81
CA ASN A 203 -2.84 -13.54 18.86
C ASN A 203 -2.94 -14.29 17.52
N LEU A 204 -2.74 -13.58 16.41
CA LEU A 204 -2.74 -14.14 15.05
C LEU A 204 -1.32 -14.45 14.58
N PRO A 205 -1.12 -15.33 13.59
CA PRO A 205 0.19 -15.57 13.00
C PRO A 205 0.75 -14.30 12.35
N LEU A 206 1.67 -13.62 13.02
CA LEU A 206 2.27 -12.36 12.55
C LEU A 206 2.98 -12.51 11.19
N SER A 207 3.45 -13.71 10.87
CA SER A 207 4.02 -14.05 9.55
C SER A 207 3.03 -13.91 8.39
N LYS A 208 1.73 -13.75 8.66
CA LYS A 208 0.71 -13.42 7.65
C LYS A 208 0.52 -11.93 7.43
N PHE A 209 1.21 -11.05 8.14
CA PHE A 209 1.06 -9.61 8.00
C PHE A 209 2.34 -8.99 7.47
N THR A 210 2.23 -8.22 6.40
CA THR A 210 3.30 -7.34 5.92
C THR A 210 2.95 -5.90 6.29
N LEU A 211 3.96 -5.07 6.55
CA LEU A 211 3.76 -3.64 6.77
C LEU A 211 4.21 -2.85 5.54
N GLY A 212 3.46 -1.82 5.19
CA GLY A 212 3.63 -1.02 3.98
C GLY A 212 4.59 0.16 4.15
N ILE A 213 5.64 0.23 3.33
CA ILE A 213 6.49 1.42 3.16
C ILE A 213 6.04 2.18 1.93
N SER A 214 5.87 3.49 2.08
CA SER A 214 5.55 4.40 0.99
C SER A 214 6.82 4.90 0.28
N THR A 215 6.84 4.92 -1.04
CA THR A 215 7.89 5.57 -1.86
C THR A 215 7.45 6.95 -2.34
N TYR A 216 6.54 7.56 -1.60
CA TYR A 216 6.03 8.91 -1.79
C TYR A 216 6.02 9.63 -0.44
N GLY A 217 5.64 10.90 -0.48
CA GLY A 217 5.50 11.74 0.70
C GLY A 217 4.31 12.68 0.62
N HIS A 218 3.86 13.15 1.78
CA HIS A 218 2.89 14.24 1.89
C HIS A 218 3.59 15.58 2.00
N THR A 219 3.06 16.57 1.29
CA THR A 219 3.66 17.90 1.17
C THR A 219 2.69 19.01 1.53
N TYR A 220 3.18 20.01 2.26
CA TYR A 220 2.36 21.09 2.81
C TYR A 220 3.00 22.46 2.59
N THR A 221 2.17 23.50 2.65
CA THR A 221 2.62 24.90 2.70
C THR A 221 2.63 25.36 4.16
N LEU A 222 3.81 25.61 4.74
CA LEU A 222 3.96 26.11 6.11
C LEU A 222 3.28 27.48 6.28
N ALA A 223 2.70 27.71 7.46
CA ALA A 223 2.19 29.03 7.84
C ALA A 223 3.33 30.01 8.17
N ASP A 224 4.38 29.50 8.82
CA ASP A 224 5.62 30.23 9.11
C ASP A 224 6.83 29.39 8.66
N PRO A 225 7.57 29.80 7.61
CA PRO A 225 8.80 29.13 7.17
C PRO A 225 9.89 28.94 8.25
N LEU A 226 9.82 29.68 9.36
CA LEU A 226 10.75 29.51 10.49
C LEU A 226 10.29 28.44 11.49
N ASN A 227 9.05 27.95 11.37
CA ASN A 227 8.52 26.85 12.14
C ASN A 227 8.23 25.67 11.20
N TYR A 228 9.18 24.74 11.11
CA TYR A 228 9.18 23.64 10.14
C TYR A 228 9.30 22.26 10.80
N GLY A 229 9.21 22.19 12.13
CA GLY A 229 9.20 20.92 12.86
C GLY A 229 7.93 20.11 12.61
N LEU A 230 7.85 18.94 13.22
CA LEU A 230 6.57 18.23 13.35
C LEU A 230 5.59 19.08 14.20
N LYS A 231 4.30 18.98 13.87
CA LYS A 231 3.19 19.81 14.38
C LYS A 231 3.32 21.32 14.10
N ALA A 232 4.13 21.72 13.12
CA ALA A 232 4.12 23.09 12.63
C ALA A 232 2.82 23.38 11.89
N GLU A 233 2.28 24.59 12.05
CA GLU A 233 1.04 25.00 11.38
C GLU A 233 1.23 25.08 9.87
N ILE A 234 0.22 24.61 9.12
CA ILE A 234 0.18 24.69 7.65
C ILE A 234 -1.02 25.51 7.20
N THR A 235 -0.95 26.06 5.99
CA THR A 235 -2.04 26.83 5.39
C THR A 235 -2.85 26.02 4.38
N LYS A 236 -2.22 25.04 3.72
CA LYS A 236 -2.80 24.20 2.66
C LYS A 236 -1.84 23.09 2.24
N LEU A 237 -2.33 22.18 1.40
CA LEU A 237 -1.50 21.26 0.61
C LEU A 237 -0.51 22.04 -0.27
N TYR A 238 0.71 21.53 -0.40
CA TYR A 238 1.69 22.13 -1.30
C TYR A 238 1.28 21.94 -2.77
N PRO A 239 1.63 22.87 -3.69
CA PRO A 239 1.34 22.71 -5.10
C PRO A 239 1.86 21.38 -5.69
N PRO A 240 1.19 20.83 -6.72
CA PRO A 240 1.58 19.56 -7.34
C PRO A 240 3.02 19.52 -7.85
N GLY A 241 3.65 18.34 -7.73
CA GLY A 241 4.92 18.02 -8.39
C GLY A 241 4.77 17.85 -9.92
N PRO A 242 5.89 17.89 -10.67
CA PRO A 242 5.88 17.82 -12.12
C PRO A 242 5.41 16.47 -12.71
N TYR A 243 5.52 15.37 -11.96
CA TYR A 243 5.23 14.02 -12.43
C TYR A 243 3.92 13.49 -11.84
N THR A 244 3.75 13.54 -10.52
CA THR A 244 2.55 13.01 -9.84
C THR A 244 1.32 13.90 -10.06
N GLN A 245 1.53 15.20 -10.27
CA GLN A 245 0.47 16.19 -10.56
C GLN A 245 -0.69 16.20 -9.54
N SER A 246 -0.42 15.79 -8.30
CA SER A 246 -1.39 15.81 -7.20
C SER A 246 -0.93 16.78 -6.11
N ALA A 247 -1.83 17.67 -5.68
CA ALA A 247 -1.50 18.64 -4.63
C ALA A 247 -1.29 17.92 -3.30
N GLY A 248 -0.22 18.27 -2.60
CA GLY A 248 0.13 17.69 -1.32
C GLY A 248 0.71 16.28 -1.37
N PHE A 249 1.03 15.77 -2.56
CA PHE A 249 1.58 14.44 -2.76
C PHE A 249 2.77 14.52 -3.72
N MET A 250 3.88 13.89 -3.38
CA MET A 250 5.06 13.81 -4.26
C MET A 250 5.70 12.43 -4.17
N SER A 251 6.15 11.91 -5.31
CA SER A 251 7.01 10.71 -5.37
C SER A 251 8.40 10.98 -4.79
N TYR A 252 9.14 9.93 -4.44
CA TYR A 252 10.48 10.07 -3.89
C TYR A 252 11.42 10.92 -4.79
N PRO A 253 11.47 10.72 -6.13
CA PRO A 253 12.24 11.59 -7.03
C PRO A 253 11.84 13.07 -7.01
N GLU A 254 10.55 13.39 -6.83
CA GLU A 254 10.09 14.78 -6.76
C GLU A 254 10.55 15.50 -5.49
N ILE A 255 10.56 14.78 -4.36
CA ILE A 255 11.07 15.31 -3.09
C ILE A 255 12.59 15.42 -3.15
N CYS A 256 13.26 14.42 -3.70
CA CYS A 256 14.69 14.45 -3.99
C CYS A 256 15.09 15.65 -4.88
N ARG A 257 14.27 16.02 -5.85
CA ARG A 257 14.45 17.26 -6.62
C ARG A 257 14.36 18.51 -5.73
N LYS A 258 13.43 18.58 -4.76
CA LYS A 258 13.36 19.67 -3.78
C LYS A 258 14.63 19.77 -2.94
N ILE A 259 15.21 18.64 -2.57
CA ILE A 259 16.49 18.56 -1.87
C ILE A 259 17.62 19.12 -2.76
N SER A 260 17.65 18.76 -4.05
CA SER A 260 18.62 19.35 -5.00
C SER A 260 18.43 20.85 -5.22
N GLU A 261 17.20 21.37 -5.03
CA GLU A 261 16.86 22.79 -5.11
C GLU A 261 17.28 23.56 -3.84
N GLY A 262 17.79 22.86 -2.82
CA GLY A 262 18.31 23.43 -1.57
C GLY A 262 17.44 23.20 -0.35
N ALA A 263 16.43 22.30 -0.42
CA ALA A 263 15.68 21.94 0.77
C ALA A 263 16.57 21.28 1.82
N GLU A 264 16.46 21.75 3.06
CA GLU A 264 17.13 21.16 4.20
C GLU A 264 16.39 19.89 4.61
N VAL A 265 17.14 18.80 4.83
CA VAL A 265 16.62 17.50 5.25
C VAL A 265 16.85 17.36 6.75
N ILE A 266 15.79 17.04 7.48
CA ILE A 266 15.82 16.76 8.91
C ILE A 266 15.38 15.32 9.10
N PHE A 267 16.22 14.54 9.77
CA PHE A 267 15.87 13.19 10.20
C PHE A 267 15.25 13.24 11.60
N ASP A 268 14.00 12.82 11.72
CA ASP A 268 13.32 12.76 13.00
C ASP A 268 13.55 11.39 13.65
N TRP A 269 14.10 11.39 14.86
CA TRP A 269 14.49 10.18 15.58
C TRP A 269 13.35 9.48 16.33
N ASP A 270 12.18 10.10 16.44
CA ASP A 270 11.00 9.43 16.98
C ASP A 270 10.25 8.73 15.83
N ALA A 271 9.92 9.50 14.77
CA ALA A 271 9.30 8.96 13.57
C ALA A 271 10.20 7.97 12.81
N MET A 272 11.51 8.02 13.05
CA MET A 272 12.54 7.24 12.35
C MET A 272 12.47 7.42 10.83
N ALA A 273 12.22 8.66 10.41
CA ALA A 273 12.03 9.01 9.03
C ALA A 273 12.30 10.51 8.77
N PRO A 274 12.70 10.86 7.54
CA PRO A 274 13.03 12.24 7.21
C PRO A 274 11.82 13.10 6.83
N TYR A 275 12.01 14.40 6.95
CA TYR A 275 11.25 15.39 6.20
C TYR A 275 12.20 16.46 5.64
N ALA A 276 11.76 17.16 4.60
CA ALA A 276 12.51 18.23 3.97
C ALA A 276 11.72 19.53 3.98
N HIS A 277 12.40 20.67 4.12
CA HIS A 277 11.77 21.99 4.05
C HIS A 277 12.60 23.01 3.25
N LEU A 278 11.90 23.93 2.57
CA LEU A 278 12.50 25.01 1.78
C LEU A 278 11.52 26.18 1.64
N ASN A 279 11.80 27.32 2.27
CA ASN A 279 10.83 28.41 2.39
C ASN A 279 9.52 27.89 3.00
N ASP A 280 8.40 27.99 2.29
CA ASP A 280 7.10 27.49 2.71
C ASP A 280 6.84 26.01 2.34
N PHE A 281 7.74 25.37 1.58
CA PHE A 281 7.65 23.93 1.32
C PHE A 281 8.00 23.14 2.56
N TRP A 282 7.19 22.13 2.86
CA TRP A 282 7.49 21.07 3.80
C TRP A 282 7.03 19.74 3.21
N GLY A 283 7.83 18.68 3.31
CA GLY A 283 7.47 17.35 2.83
C GLY A 283 8.07 16.23 3.67
N CYS A 284 7.23 15.36 4.23
CA CYS A 284 7.68 14.10 4.86
C CYS A 284 7.73 12.98 3.82
N TYR A 285 8.67 12.05 3.97
CA TYR A 285 8.87 10.95 3.04
C TYR A 285 9.71 9.85 3.68
N ASP A 286 9.64 8.64 3.12
CA ASP A 286 10.62 7.61 3.42
C ASP A 286 11.81 7.67 2.46
N ASP A 287 13.00 7.38 2.98
CA ASP A 287 14.21 7.19 2.18
C ASP A 287 14.88 5.85 2.49
N ALA A 288 16.06 5.61 1.93
CA ALA A 288 16.76 4.34 2.11
C ALA A 288 17.08 4.05 3.60
N ASP A 289 17.35 5.07 4.41
CA ASP A 289 17.72 4.90 5.81
C ASP A 289 16.47 4.56 6.64
N SER A 290 15.37 5.32 6.48
CA SER A 290 14.12 5.01 7.17
C SER A 290 13.52 3.66 6.74
N ALA A 291 13.64 3.31 5.46
CA ALA A 291 13.19 2.03 4.95
C ALA A 291 14.02 0.84 5.47
N THR A 292 15.31 1.04 5.71
CA THR A 292 16.19 0.07 6.37
C THR A 292 15.71 -0.22 7.78
N GLU A 293 15.46 0.83 8.57
CA GLU A 293 14.98 0.68 9.95
C GLU A 293 13.61 0.00 10.02
N LYS A 294 12.69 0.37 9.12
CA LYS A 294 11.36 -0.26 9.02
C LYS A 294 11.41 -1.72 8.58
N ALA A 295 12.29 -2.06 7.62
CA ALA A 295 12.51 -3.44 7.21
C ALA A 295 13.11 -4.27 8.35
N TYR A 296 14.06 -3.69 9.09
CA TYR A 296 14.66 -4.34 10.25
C TYR A 296 13.63 -4.57 11.36
N PHE A 297 12.79 -3.57 11.63
CA PHE A 297 11.65 -3.71 12.54
C PHE A 297 10.73 -4.87 12.13
N ALA A 298 10.37 -4.98 10.85
CA ALA A 298 9.49 -6.05 10.37
C ALA A 298 10.14 -7.43 10.53
N GLY A 299 11.40 -7.58 10.12
CA GLY A 299 12.14 -8.84 10.22
C GLY A 299 12.35 -9.30 11.68
N MET A 300 12.77 -8.39 12.57
CA MET A 300 12.99 -8.71 13.98
C MET A 300 11.71 -9.10 14.72
N ASN A 301 10.56 -8.60 14.27
CA ASN A 301 9.25 -8.94 14.82
C ASN A 301 8.57 -10.12 14.09
N GLN A 302 9.29 -10.83 13.20
CA GLN A 302 8.80 -12.02 12.50
C GLN A 302 7.50 -11.78 11.72
N LEU A 303 7.34 -10.56 11.18
CA LEU A 303 6.28 -10.25 10.22
C LEU A 303 6.54 -10.98 8.89
N GLY A 304 5.50 -11.10 8.07
CA GLY A 304 5.58 -11.78 6.78
C GLY A 304 6.47 -11.06 5.75
N GLY A 305 6.83 -9.81 6.01
CA GLY A 305 7.69 -9.00 5.16
C GLY A 305 7.25 -7.53 5.09
N ILE A 306 7.59 -6.89 3.98
CA ILE A 306 7.26 -5.51 3.67
C ILE A 306 6.46 -5.45 2.36
N MET A 307 5.42 -4.63 2.33
CA MET A 307 4.75 -4.19 1.11
C MET A 307 5.29 -2.80 0.73
N ILE A 308 5.41 -2.52 -0.58
CA ILE A 308 5.88 -1.21 -1.08
C ILE A 308 4.75 -0.54 -1.87
N TRP A 309 4.41 0.69 -1.49
CA TRP A 309 3.49 1.54 -2.25
C TRP A 309 4.19 2.83 -2.72
N ALA A 310 4.60 2.96 -3.98
CA ALA A 310 4.54 1.98 -5.05
C ALA A 310 5.85 1.95 -5.84
N MET A 311 6.09 0.87 -6.58
CA MET A 311 7.37 0.64 -7.24
C MET A 311 7.78 1.78 -8.19
N GLU A 312 6.81 2.37 -8.89
CA GLU A 312 6.99 3.47 -9.84
C GLU A 312 7.24 4.84 -9.17
N ALA A 313 6.97 4.97 -7.87
CA ALA A 313 7.23 6.20 -7.12
C ALA A 313 8.61 6.21 -6.43
N ASP A 314 9.33 5.08 -6.42
CA ASP A 314 10.76 5.05 -6.08
C ASP A 314 11.61 5.60 -7.23
N ASP A 315 12.89 5.86 -6.99
CA ASP A 315 13.82 6.34 -8.02
C ASP A 315 14.28 5.22 -8.96
N PHE A 316 13.37 4.73 -9.80
CA PHE A 316 13.64 3.69 -10.79
C PHE A 316 14.59 4.15 -11.92
N ARG A 317 14.90 5.45 -12.01
CA ARG A 317 15.80 6.04 -13.02
C ARG A 317 17.19 6.39 -12.46
N GLY A 318 17.37 6.40 -11.14
CA GLY A 318 18.63 6.78 -10.49
C GLY A 318 18.92 8.28 -10.54
N GLU A 319 17.89 9.12 -10.63
CA GLU A 319 17.99 10.59 -10.71
C GLU A 319 18.45 11.23 -9.39
N CYS A 320 18.29 10.54 -8.27
CA CYS A 320 18.68 11.00 -6.94
C CYS A 320 20.15 10.76 -6.58
N GLY A 321 20.92 10.14 -7.48
CA GLY A 321 22.34 9.84 -7.23
C GLY A 321 22.59 8.72 -6.22
N LYS A 322 21.53 8.00 -5.79
CA LYS A 322 21.61 6.84 -4.87
C LYS A 322 21.49 5.48 -5.58
N GLY A 323 21.55 5.47 -6.92
CA GLY A 323 21.29 4.28 -7.75
C GLY A 323 19.80 4.09 -8.04
N ILE A 324 19.46 3.04 -8.79
CA ILE A 324 18.05 2.72 -9.09
C ILE A 324 17.38 2.06 -7.88
N PHE A 325 16.10 2.33 -7.68
CA PHE A 325 15.28 1.75 -6.62
C PHE A 325 15.92 1.80 -5.21
N PRO A 326 16.41 2.96 -4.74
CA PRO A 326 17.17 3.06 -3.50
C PRO A 326 16.37 2.61 -2.27
N ILE A 327 15.08 2.93 -2.19
CA ILE A 327 14.22 2.53 -1.06
C ILE A 327 13.97 1.01 -1.11
N ILE A 328 13.56 0.49 -2.26
CA ILE A 328 13.24 -0.94 -2.40
C ILE A 328 14.49 -1.80 -2.20
N ASN A 329 15.64 -1.38 -2.70
CA ASN A 329 16.90 -2.10 -2.49
C ASN A 329 17.34 -2.08 -1.03
N ALA A 330 17.11 -0.99 -0.30
CA ALA A 330 17.39 -0.93 1.14
C ALA A 330 16.59 -2.00 1.90
N VAL A 331 15.29 -2.11 1.62
CA VAL A 331 14.42 -3.15 2.19
C VAL A 331 14.92 -4.55 1.83
N LYS A 332 15.18 -4.79 0.54
CA LYS A 332 15.66 -6.08 0.04
C LYS A 332 16.93 -6.54 0.76
N ASN A 333 17.90 -5.64 0.93
CA ASN A 333 19.18 -5.96 1.58
C ASN A 333 19.00 -6.42 3.03
N ILE A 334 18.03 -5.87 3.76
CA ILE A 334 17.75 -6.30 5.13
C ILE A 334 17.26 -7.75 5.18
N PHE A 335 16.33 -8.13 4.30
CA PHE A 335 15.83 -9.52 4.27
C PHE A 335 16.89 -10.50 3.75
N GLU A 336 17.83 -10.08 2.90
CA GLU A 336 18.99 -10.91 2.55
C GLU A 336 19.95 -11.15 3.73
N ILE A 337 20.03 -10.20 4.68
CA ILE A 337 20.87 -10.31 5.89
C ILE A 337 20.19 -11.16 6.97
N LEU A 338 18.89 -10.97 7.18
CA LEU A 338 18.16 -11.66 8.25
C LEU A 338 17.88 -13.14 7.95
N GLY A 339 17.90 -13.53 6.66
CA GLY A 339 17.66 -14.90 6.20
C GLY A 339 16.19 -15.29 6.15
#